data_AF-A0A6M6IJ90-F1
#
_entry.id   AF-A0A6M6IJ90-F1
#
_cell.length_a   1.000
_cell.length_b   1.000
_cell.length_c   1.000
_cell.angle_alpha   90.00
_cell.angle_beta   90.00
_cell.angle_gamma   90.00
#
_symmetry.space_group_name_H-M   'P 1'
#
loop_
_entity.id
_entity.type
_entity.pdbx_description
1 polymer ?
#
loop_
_entity_poly.entity_id
_entity_poly.type
_entity_poly.pdbx_seq_one_letter_code
_entity_poly.pdbx_strand_id
1 'polypeptide(L)'
;MKELDPLILLAVFQEMLGAWLWPLIAVAVLGTLAFVLLLVRDRGLRARQLVGAQALALPGGALALWIMASVSSSGFTDAAGPADWILITLVFMLGAVGATIVAYTLAGWLGLGARTRHT
;
A
#
# COMPACT_ATOMS: atom_id res chain seq x y z
N MET A 1 -4.06 26.37 -19.21
CA MET A 1 -3.89 25.14 -18.41
C MET A 1 -5.22 24.92 -17.70
N LYS A 2 -5.88 23.77 -17.87
CA LYS A 2 -7.15 23.48 -17.19
C LYS A 2 -6.93 23.62 -15.68
N GLU A 3 -7.71 24.44 -14.97
CA GLU A 3 -7.71 24.37 -13.51
C GLU A 3 -8.14 22.95 -13.13
N LEU A 4 -7.20 22.13 -12.69
CA LEU A 4 -7.49 20.83 -12.10
C LEU A 4 -8.16 21.12 -10.76
N ASP A 5 -9.47 21.30 -10.80
CA ASP A 5 -10.27 21.44 -9.58
C ASP A 5 -10.28 20.07 -8.88
N PRO A 6 -9.73 19.97 -7.65
CA PRO A 6 -9.70 18.71 -6.91
C PRO A 6 -11.09 18.09 -6.72
N LEU A 7 -12.14 18.93 -6.68
CA LEU A 7 -13.53 18.47 -6.59
C LEU A 7 -13.97 17.74 -7.86
N ILE A 8 -13.53 18.20 -9.03
CA ILE A 8 -13.84 17.54 -10.31
C ILE A 8 -13.13 16.18 -10.37
N LEU A 9 -11.87 16.08 -9.90
CA LEU A 9 -11.18 14.79 -9.82
C LEU A 9 -11.88 13.81 -8.89
N LEU A 10 -12.33 14.30 -7.72
CA LEU A 10 -13.08 13.47 -6.77
C LEU A 10 -14.42 13.01 -7.36
N ALA A 11 -15.13 13.88 -8.08
CA ALA A 11 -16.36 13.52 -8.76
C ALA A 11 -16.12 12.44 -9.83
N VAL A 12 -15.07 12.57 -10.66
CA VAL A 12 -14.72 11.56 -11.66
C VAL A 12 -14.37 10.22 -10.99
N PHE A 13 -13.61 10.22 -9.90
CA PHE A 13 -13.32 8.99 -9.17
C PHE A 13 -14.59 8.36 -8.57
N GLN A 14 -15.51 9.18 -8.08
CA GLN A 14 -16.80 8.72 -7.56
C GLN A 14 -17.66 8.08 -8.66
N GLU A 15 -17.67 8.65 -9.86
CA GLU A 15 -18.36 8.06 -11.02
C GLU A 15 -17.71 6.74 -11.48
N MET A 16 -16.38 6.64 -11.43
CA MET A 16 -15.65 5.45 -11.89
C MET A 16 -15.65 4.30 -10.88
N LEU A 17 -15.49 4.61 -9.58
CA LEU A 17 -15.34 3.61 -8.51
C LEU A 17 -16.61 3.42 -7.68
N GLY A 18 -17.56 4.35 -7.76
CA GLY A 18 -18.79 4.32 -6.97
C GLY A 18 -18.53 4.20 -5.47
N ALA A 19 -19.20 3.24 -4.83
CA ALA A 19 -19.08 3.00 -3.41
C ALA A 19 -17.68 2.50 -2.97
N TRP A 20 -16.86 1.94 -3.88
CA TRP A 20 -15.53 1.42 -3.56
C TRP A 20 -14.49 2.51 -3.28
N LEU A 21 -14.76 3.75 -3.69
CA LEU A 21 -13.88 4.89 -3.43
C LEU A 21 -13.64 5.10 -1.93
N TRP A 22 -14.71 5.03 -1.14
CA TRP A 22 -14.68 5.31 0.30
C TRP A 22 -13.82 4.33 1.11
N PRO A 23 -13.97 2.99 1.00
CA PRO A 23 -13.10 2.06 1.70
C PRO A 23 -11.65 2.17 1.24
N LEU A 24 -11.38 2.45 -0.05
CA LEU A 24 -10.01 2.66 -0.54
C LEU A 24 -9.36 3.90 0.10
N ILE A 25 -10.09 5.02 0.16
CA ILE A 25 -9.62 6.22 0.86
C ILE A 25 -9.42 5.94 2.35
N ALA A 26 -10.36 5.25 2.99
CA ALA A 26 -10.26 4.92 4.41
C ALA A 26 -9.01 4.08 4.70
N VAL A 27 -8.74 3.03 3.91
CA VAL A 27 -7.54 2.20 4.07
C VAL A 27 -6.27 3.03 3.86
N ALA A 28 -6.23 3.88 2.82
CA ALA A 28 -5.08 4.73 2.55
C ALA A 28 -4.80 5.70 3.73
N VAL A 29 -5.81 6.46 4.15
CA VAL A 29 -5.69 7.46 5.21
C VAL A 29 -5.38 6.82 6.55
N LEU A 30 -6.14 5.79 6.95
CA LEU A 30 -5.93 5.12 8.24
C LEU A 30 -4.60 4.38 8.29
N GLY A 31 -4.19 3.73 7.19
CA GLY A 31 -2.90 3.06 7.08
C GLY A 31 -1.73 4.04 7.23
N THR A 32 -1.77 5.16 6.52
CA THR A 32 -0.73 6.20 6.63
C THR A 32 -0.71 6.83 8.03
N LEU A 33 -1.87 7.15 8.60
CA LEU A 33 -1.95 7.70 9.96
C LEU A 33 -1.41 6.73 11.00
N ALA A 34 -1.75 5.44 10.92
CA ALA A 34 -1.26 4.42 11.85
C ALA A 34 0.28 4.30 11.79
N PHE A 35 0.87 4.41 10.61
CA PHE A 35 2.32 4.41 10.42
C PHE A 35 2.99 5.67 10.99
N VAL A 36 2.45 6.85 10.70
CA VAL A 36 2.97 8.13 11.22
C VAL A 36 2.89 8.17 12.74
N LEU A 37 1.76 7.76 13.31
CA LEU A 37 1.57 7.68 14.77
C LEU A 37 2.55 6.71 15.42
N LEU A 38 2.83 5.56 14.78
CA LEU A 38 3.84 4.63 15.26
C LEU A 38 5.23 5.28 15.26
N LEU A 39 5.59 5.99 14.19
CA LEU A 39 6.90 6.63 14.07
C LEU A 39 7.10 7.72 15.13
N VAL A 40 6.06 8.52 15.40
CA VAL A 40 6.07 9.53 16.47
C VAL A 40 6.16 8.88 17.86
N ARG A 41 5.42 7.78 18.08
CA ARG A 41 5.40 7.05 19.36
C ARG A 41 6.74 6.39 19.68
N ASP A 42 7.34 5.69 18.72
CA ASP A 42 8.56 4.92 18.94
C ASP A 42 9.84 5.76 18.80
N ARG A 43 9.73 7.02 18.35
CA ARG A 43 10.84 7.99 18.17
C ARG A 43 12.01 7.45 17.35
N GLY A 44 11.78 6.46 16.49
CA GLY A 44 12.83 5.85 15.69
C GLY A 44 12.37 4.59 14.96
N LEU A 45 13.15 4.20 13.95
CA LEU A 45 12.94 2.98 13.18
C LEU A 45 13.82 1.86 13.72
N ARG A 46 13.22 0.71 14.05
CA ARG A 46 13.98 -0.48 14.46
C ARG A 46 14.37 -1.28 13.22
N ALA A 47 15.63 -1.18 12.80
CA ALA A 47 16.16 -1.85 11.60
C ALA A 47 15.84 -3.36 11.56
N ARG A 48 15.96 -4.06 12.70
CA ARG A 48 15.67 -5.51 12.79
C ARG A 48 14.20 -5.85 12.51
N GLN A 49 13.26 -5.00 12.92
CA GLN A 49 11.84 -5.21 12.63
C GLN A 49 11.51 -4.84 11.18
N LEU A 50 12.17 -3.81 10.64
CA LEU A 50 12.01 -3.40 9.25
C LEU A 50 12.47 -4.49 8.27
N VAL A 51 13.61 -5.14 8.55
CA VAL A 51 14.08 -6.30 7.76
C VAL A 51 13.10 -7.47 7.85
N GLY A 52 12.51 -7.73 9.02
CA GLY A 52 11.45 -8.74 9.15
C GLY A 52 10.19 -8.40 8.36
N ALA A 53 9.80 -7.12 8.32
CA ALA A 53 8.67 -6.64 7.55
C ALA A 53 8.91 -6.69 6.02
N GLN A 54 10.17 -6.52 5.57
CA GLN A 54 10.53 -6.65 4.15
C GLN A 54 10.29 -8.07 3.60
N ALA A 55 10.27 -9.11 4.44
CA ALA A 55 9.90 -10.44 3.99
C ALA A 55 8.46 -10.50 3.44
N LEU A 56 7.58 -9.60 3.92
CA LEU A 56 6.21 -9.46 3.43
C LEU A 56 6.09 -8.55 2.19
N ALA A 57 7.19 -7.94 1.73
CA ALA A 57 7.20 -7.11 0.52
C ALA A 57 6.88 -7.94 -0.73
N LEU A 58 7.50 -9.11 -0.89
CA LEU A 58 7.27 -9.99 -2.03
C LEU A 58 5.83 -10.50 -2.12
N PRO A 59 5.23 -11.10 -1.07
CA PRO A 59 3.82 -11.50 -1.11
C PRO A 59 2.89 -10.28 -1.22
N GLY A 60 3.27 -9.14 -0.65
CA GLY A 60 2.54 -7.88 -0.80
C GLY A 60 2.45 -7.38 -2.23
N GLY A 61 3.58 -7.36 -2.94
CA GLY A 61 3.64 -7.01 -4.36
C GLY A 61 2.84 -8.00 -5.22
N ALA A 62 2.95 -9.30 -4.94
CA ALA A 62 2.17 -10.32 -5.64
C ALA A 62 0.66 -10.18 -5.40
N LEU A 63 0.24 -9.89 -4.16
CA LEU A 63 -1.15 -9.61 -3.83
C LEU A 63 -1.66 -8.34 -4.53
N ALA A 64 -0.85 -7.30 -4.62
CA ALA A 64 -1.23 -6.07 -5.34
C ALA A 64 -1.46 -6.34 -6.82
N LEU A 65 -0.60 -7.14 -7.46
CA LEU A 65 -0.82 -7.60 -8.84
C LEU A 65 -2.07 -8.46 -8.98
N TRP A 66 -2.34 -9.35 -8.01
CA TRP A 66 -3.54 -10.17 -8.01
C TRP A 66 -4.81 -9.33 -7.87
N ILE A 67 -4.82 -8.33 -6.98
CA ILE A 67 -5.94 -7.38 -6.82
C ILE A 67 -6.12 -6.56 -8.09
N MET A 68 -5.04 -6.03 -8.67
CA MET A 68 -5.08 -5.29 -9.93
C MET A 68 -5.72 -6.14 -11.04
N ALA A 69 -5.28 -7.39 -11.17
CA ALA A 69 -5.78 -8.30 -12.19
C ALA A 69 -7.22 -8.75 -11.95
N SER A 70 -7.65 -8.88 -10.69
CA SER A 70 -9.02 -9.28 -10.35
C SER A 70 -10.03 -8.14 -10.52
N VAL A 71 -9.60 -6.89 -10.34
CA VAL A 71 -10.43 -5.70 -10.57
C VAL A 71 -10.46 -5.30 -12.05
N SER A 72 -9.44 -5.67 -12.83
CA SER A 72 -9.36 -5.34 -14.25
C SER A 72 -10.10 -6.35 -15.13
N SER A 73 -11.11 -5.89 -15.88
CA SER A 73 -11.94 -6.75 -16.75
C SER A 73 -11.20 -7.33 -17.96
N SER A 74 -10.01 -6.82 -18.30
CA SER A 74 -9.24 -7.27 -19.47
C SER A 74 -8.21 -8.37 -19.17
N GLY A 75 -7.89 -8.63 -17.89
CA GLY A 75 -6.85 -9.58 -17.49
C GLY A 75 -5.45 -9.25 -18.05
N PHE A 76 -4.42 -9.98 -17.62
CA PHE A 76 -3.04 -9.86 -18.12
C PHE A 76 -2.89 -10.16 -19.64
N THR A 77 -3.97 -10.54 -20.32
CA THR A 77 -3.97 -11.12 -21.67
C THR A 77 -3.77 -10.08 -22.79
N ASP A 78 -4.00 -8.79 -22.53
CA ASP A 78 -3.73 -7.69 -23.50
C ASP A 78 -2.49 -6.83 -23.10
N ALA A 79 -1.80 -7.22 -22.02
CA ALA A 79 -0.66 -6.48 -21.46
C ALA A 79 0.66 -6.84 -22.17
N ALA A 80 0.76 -6.57 -23.47
CA ALA A 80 1.96 -6.84 -24.27
C ALA A 80 2.72 -5.57 -24.69
N GLY A 81 2.23 -4.38 -24.30
CA GLY A 81 2.87 -3.11 -24.61
C GLY A 81 3.99 -2.76 -23.62
N PRO A 82 5.08 -2.06 -24.02
CA PRO A 82 6.13 -1.60 -23.11
C PRO A 82 5.61 -0.77 -21.92
N ALA A 83 4.50 -0.06 -22.10
CA ALA A 83 3.85 0.71 -21.04
C ALA A 83 3.25 -0.19 -19.94
N ASP A 84 2.76 -1.38 -20.29
CA ASP A 84 2.12 -2.29 -19.33
C ASP A 84 3.14 -2.90 -18.38
N TRP A 85 4.36 -3.17 -18.88
CA TRP A 85 5.48 -3.61 -18.04
C TRP A 85 5.84 -2.57 -16.98
N ILE A 86 5.81 -1.28 -17.34
CA ILE A 86 6.04 -0.18 -16.40
C ILE A 86 4.93 -0.18 -15.35
N LEU A 87 3.68 -0.32 -15.77
CA LEU A 87 2.50 -0.32 -14.90
C LEU A 87 2.52 -1.51 -13.92
N ILE A 88 2.77 -2.72 -14.41
CA ILE A 88 2.92 -3.93 -13.60
C ILE A 88 4.06 -3.76 -12.59
N THR A 89 5.22 -3.29 -13.04
CA THR A 89 6.37 -3.06 -12.14
C THR A 89 6.03 -2.03 -11.07
N LEU A 90 5.35 -0.94 -11.44
CA LEU A 90 4.98 0.12 -10.52
C LEU A 90 3.95 -0.35 -9.50
N VAL A 91 2.93 -1.11 -9.92
CA VAL A 91 1.92 -1.69 -9.01
C VAL A 91 2.56 -2.70 -8.07
N PHE A 92 3.44 -3.57 -8.57
CA PHE A 92 4.18 -4.50 -7.73
C PHE A 92 5.02 -3.77 -6.68
N MET A 93 5.78 -2.74 -7.09
CA MET A 93 6.63 -1.96 -6.19
C MET A 93 5.81 -1.20 -5.15
N LEU A 94 4.70 -0.56 -5.53
CA LEU A 94 3.81 0.09 -4.57
C LEU A 94 3.19 -0.92 -3.60
N GLY A 95 2.77 -2.09 -4.10
CA GLY A 95 2.24 -3.18 -3.28
C GLY A 95 3.27 -3.70 -2.27
N ALA A 96 4.51 -3.90 -2.72
CA ALA A 96 5.61 -4.36 -1.89
C ALA A 96 5.97 -3.36 -0.79
N VAL A 97 6.08 -2.08 -1.14
CA VAL A 97 6.34 -1.00 -0.18
C VAL A 97 5.18 -0.85 0.80
N GLY A 98 3.94 -0.83 0.29
CA GLY A 98 2.73 -0.72 1.11
C GLY A 98 2.61 -1.86 2.12
N ALA A 99 2.82 -3.11 1.69
CA ALA A 99 2.79 -4.27 2.57
C ALA A 99 3.90 -4.22 3.62
N THR A 100 5.10 -3.76 3.27
CA THR A 100 6.20 -3.57 4.23
C THR A 100 5.81 -2.55 5.31
N ILE A 101 5.23 -1.42 4.91
CA ILE A 101 4.77 -0.37 5.83
C ILE A 101 3.68 -0.90 6.75
N VAL A 102 2.66 -1.57 6.21
CA VAL A 102 1.56 -2.13 7.01
C VAL A 102 2.08 -3.21 7.95
N ALA A 103 2.91 -4.14 7.48
CA ALA A 103 3.51 -5.18 8.29
C ALA A 103 4.36 -4.61 9.44
N TYR A 104 5.20 -3.62 9.15
CA TYR A 104 5.99 -2.93 10.15
C TYR A 104 5.09 -2.21 11.17
N THR A 105 4.05 -1.54 10.68
CA THR A 105 3.07 -0.84 11.51
C THR A 105 2.39 -1.81 12.47
N LEU A 106 1.82 -2.90 11.94
CA LEU A 106 1.18 -3.94 12.74
C LEU A 106 2.15 -4.58 13.74
N ALA A 107 3.38 -4.90 13.32
CA ALA A 107 4.39 -5.48 14.21
C ALA A 107 4.78 -4.54 15.36
N GLY A 108 4.86 -3.23 15.09
CA GLY A 108 5.09 -2.19 16.08
C GLY A 108 3.93 -2.04 17.07
N TRP A 109 2.69 -1.97 16.57
CA TRP A 109 1.50 -1.84 17.40
C TRP A 109 1.20 -3.10 18.23
N LEU A 110 1.42 -4.30 17.68
CA LEU A 110 1.23 -5.58 18.37
C LEU A 110 2.37 -5.92 19.34
N GLY A 111 3.43 -5.10 19.41
CA GLY A 111 4.57 -5.33 20.29
C GLY A 111 5.36 -6.61 19.96
N LEU A 112 5.23 -7.14 18.73
CA LEU A 112 5.85 -8.39 18.31
C LEU A 112 7.39 -8.33 18.30
N GLY A 113 7.97 -7.14 18.41
CA GLY A 113 9.41 -6.96 18.65
C GLY A 113 9.78 -6.33 19.99
N ALA A 114 8.92 -6.41 21.00
CA ALA A 114 9.25 -6.07 22.40
C ALA A 114 9.86 -7.25 23.19
N ARG A 115 10.00 -8.45 22.59
CA ARG A 115 10.46 -9.66 23.29
C ARG A 115 11.98 -9.85 23.34
N THR A 116 12.74 -8.77 23.49
CA THR A 116 14.17 -8.83 23.88
C THR A 116 14.60 -7.58 24.67
N ARG A 117 14.16 -7.49 25.93
CA ARG A 117 15.00 -6.97 27.02
C ARG A 117 15.25 -8.18 27.93
N HIS A 118 16.34 -8.90 27.68
CA HIS A 118 17.60 -8.89 28.45
C HIS A 118 17.40 -9.19 29.94
N THR A 119 17.87 -10.39 30.31
CA THR A 119 18.54 -10.80 31.56
C THR A 119 17.83 -10.57 32.88
#